data_AF-A0A940KJS5-F1
#
_entry.id   AF-A0A940KJS5-F1
#
_cell.length_a   1.000
_cell.length_b   1.000
_cell.length_c   1.000
_cell.angle_alpha   90.00
_cell.angle_beta   90.00
_cell.angle_gamma   90.00
#
_symmetry.space_group_name_H-M   'P 1'
#
loop_
_entity.id
_entity.type
_entity.pdbx_description
1 polymer ?
#
loop_
_entity_poly.entity_id
_entity_poly.type
_entity_poly.pdbx_seq_one_letter_code
_entity_poly.pdbx_strand_id
1 'polypeptide(L)'
;MFKIRLLAILSVIMANYPSYCQDCNCVTNFKWLKSTFEENDAGFKYILASKGTAAYAFHNKLIEDKIGVAKTQAECLTAMREWLRFFRKGHAYIIQSQSSIRKSGVTNLSEDTAYMRKMLANWPVVEIDLSEFEKYLNAKPAQDYEGVWDAPPYK
;
A
#
# COMPACT_ATOMS: atom_id res chain seq x y z
N MET A 1 2.25 -21.18 -57.11
CA MET A 1 0.89 -20.90 -56.58
C MET A 1 0.58 -21.66 -55.30
N PHE A 2 0.89 -22.97 -55.20
CA PHE A 2 0.64 -23.78 -54.00
C PHE A 2 1.34 -23.25 -52.72
N LYS A 3 2.61 -22.81 -52.84
CA LYS A 3 3.38 -22.26 -51.71
C LYS A 3 2.78 -20.99 -51.11
N ILE A 4 2.19 -20.12 -51.94
CA ILE A 4 1.55 -18.87 -51.50
C ILE A 4 0.23 -19.17 -50.78
N ARG A 5 -0.54 -20.14 -51.27
CA ARG A 5 -1.76 -20.62 -50.59
C ARG A 5 -1.46 -21.30 -49.26
N LEU A 6 -0.37 -22.06 -49.18
CA LEU A 6 0.08 -22.68 -47.93
C LEU A 6 0.52 -21.64 -46.90
N LEU A 7 1.24 -20.59 -47.32
CA LEU A 7 1.62 -19.47 -46.45
C LEU A 7 0.41 -18.69 -45.93
N ALA A 8 -0.60 -18.45 -46.78
CA ALA A 8 -1.83 -17.76 -46.39
C ALA A 8 -2.67 -18.57 -45.39
N ILE A 9 -2.70 -19.90 -45.53
CA ILE A 9 -3.37 -20.78 -44.56
C ILE A 9 -2.63 -20.78 -43.22
N LEU A 10 -1.29 -20.82 -43.25
CA LEU A 10 -0.48 -20.80 -42.03
C LEU A 10 -0.60 -19.47 -41.26
N SER A 11 -0.75 -18.34 -41.96
CA SER A 11 -0.94 -17.03 -41.31
C SER A 11 -2.31 -16.88 -40.63
N VAL A 12 -3.36 -17.50 -41.19
CA VAL A 12 -4.71 -17.49 -40.59
C VAL A 12 -4.77 -18.35 -39.32
N ILE A 13 -4.01 -19.45 -39.26
CA ILE A 13 -3.96 -20.32 -38.07
C ILE A 13 -3.26 -19.62 -36.90
N MET A 14 -2.21 -18.82 -37.15
CA MET A 14 -1.50 -18.11 -36.08
C MET A 14 -2.25 -16.89 -35.51
N ALA A 15 -3.24 -16.35 -36.23
CA ALA A 15 -4.05 -15.23 -35.75
C ALA A 15 -5.12 -15.64 -34.71
N ASN A 16 -5.36 -16.94 -34.52
CA ASN A 16 -6.40 -17.47 -33.62
C ASN A 16 -5.85 -17.94 -32.27
N TYR A 17 -4.57 -17.73 -31.98
CA TYR A 17 -4.08 -17.98 -30.63
C TYR A 17 -4.65 -16.92 -29.69
N PRO A 18 -5.43 -17.29 -28.66
CA PRO A 18 -5.80 -16.34 -27.63
C PRO A 18 -4.50 -15.80 -27.08
N SER A 19 -4.26 -14.51 -27.31
CA SER A 19 -3.16 -13.81 -26.69
C SER A 19 -3.41 -13.93 -25.21
N TYR A 20 -2.63 -14.78 -24.52
CA TYR A 20 -2.70 -14.90 -23.07
C TYR A 20 -2.46 -13.51 -22.51
N CYS A 21 -3.56 -12.85 -22.13
CA CYS A 21 -3.50 -11.59 -21.41
C CYS A 21 -2.75 -11.90 -20.13
N GLN A 22 -1.75 -11.07 -19.82
CA GLN A 22 -0.98 -11.21 -18.58
C GLN A 22 -1.96 -11.39 -17.42
N ASP A 23 -1.70 -12.40 -16.59
CA ASP A 23 -2.52 -12.76 -15.45
C ASP A 23 -2.52 -11.58 -14.45
N CYS A 24 -3.39 -10.59 -14.70
CA CYS A 24 -3.46 -9.39 -13.90
C CYS A 24 -4.27 -9.76 -12.67
N ASN A 25 -3.58 -10.21 -11.63
CA ASN A 25 -4.21 -10.64 -10.39
C ASN A 25 -4.71 -9.46 -9.54
N CYS A 26 -5.48 -8.57 -10.16
CA CYS A 26 -5.91 -7.31 -9.57
C CYS A 26 -6.78 -7.53 -8.34
N VAL A 27 -7.70 -8.49 -8.41
CA VAL A 27 -8.59 -8.87 -7.30
C VAL A 27 -7.79 -9.35 -6.09
N THR A 28 -6.81 -10.24 -6.28
CA THR A 28 -6.01 -10.74 -5.16
C THR A 28 -5.09 -9.67 -4.59
N ASN A 29 -4.48 -8.84 -5.44
CA ASN A 29 -3.65 -7.72 -4.99
C ASN A 29 -4.47 -6.71 -4.17
N PHE A 30 -5.70 -6.42 -4.60
CA PHE A 30 -6.61 -5.56 -3.86
C PHE A 30 -7.01 -6.16 -2.51
N LYS A 31 -7.32 -7.47 -2.44
CA LYS A 31 -7.61 -8.16 -1.18
C LYS A 31 -6.45 -8.06 -0.20
N TRP A 32 -5.23 -8.32 -0.68
CA TRP A 32 -4.03 -8.20 0.15
C TRP A 32 -3.82 -6.77 0.64
N LEU A 33 -3.95 -5.77 -0.25
CA LEU A 33 -3.84 -4.35 0.10
C LEU A 33 -4.82 -3.99 1.20
N LYS A 34 -6.10 -4.38 1.03
CA LYS A 34 -7.18 -4.08 1.96
C LYS A 34 -6.88 -4.65 3.34
N SER A 35 -6.62 -5.96 3.46
CA SER A 35 -6.29 -6.62 4.74
C SER A 35 -5.08 -5.94 5.41
N THR A 36 -4.01 -5.76 4.64
CA THR A 36 -2.76 -5.18 5.15
C THR A 36 -3.00 -3.77 5.69
N PHE A 37 -3.76 -2.94 4.96
CA PHE A 37 -4.03 -1.58 5.40
C PHE A 37 -4.98 -1.52 6.60
N GLU A 38 -6.06 -2.30 6.58
CA GLU A 38 -7.05 -2.34 7.67
C GLU A 38 -6.43 -2.80 9.00
N GLU A 39 -5.51 -3.77 8.95
CA GLU A 39 -4.86 -4.35 10.12
C GLU A 39 -3.70 -3.51 10.66
N ASN A 40 -3.01 -2.75 9.80
CA ASN A 40 -1.74 -2.10 10.15
C ASN A 40 -1.79 -0.56 10.16
N ASP A 41 -2.75 0.09 9.51
CA ASP A 41 -2.81 1.56 9.52
C ASP A 41 -3.34 2.07 10.86
N ALA A 42 -2.48 2.76 11.61
CA ALA A 42 -2.82 3.35 12.91
C ALA A 42 -3.98 4.37 12.83
N GLY A 43 -4.26 4.93 11.65
CA GLY A 43 -5.37 5.87 11.43
C GLY A 43 -6.68 5.21 11.02
N PHE A 44 -6.71 3.90 10.76
CA PHE A 44 -7.86 3.21 10.16
C PHE A 44 -9.12 3.39 11.01
N LYS A 45 -9.06 3.04 12.30
CA LYS A 45 -10.20 3.14 13.23
C LYS A 45 -10.71 4.58 13.36
N TYR A 46 -9.79 5.54 13.45
CA TYR A 46 -10.13 6.97 13.54
C TYR A 46 -10.88 7.45 12.30
N ILE A 47 -10.39 7.11 11.10
CA ILE A 47 -11.06 7.48 9.86
C ILE A 47 -12.44 6.84 9.75
N LEU A 48 -12.60 5.57 10.12
CA LEU A 48 -13.91 4.90 10.11
C LEU A 48 -14.89 5.57 11.08
N ALA A 49 -14.43 5.95 12.28
CA ALA A 49 -15.25 6.67 13.24
C ALA A 49 -15.63 8.08 12.74
N SER A 50 -14.71 8.78 12.09
CA SER A 50 -14.93 10.14 11.57
C SER A 50 -15.82 10.19 10.32
N LYS A 51 -15.65 9.25 9.38
CA LYS A 51 -16.37 9.23 8.09
C LYS A 51 -17.60 8.34 8.08
N GLY A 52 -17.68 7.39 9.00
CA GLY A 52 -18.78 6.44 9.12
C GLY A 52 -18.59 5.16 8.31
N THR A 53 -19.09 4.06 8.86
CA THR A 53 -19.02 2.71 8.28
C THR A 53 -19.80 2.59 6.97
N ALA A 54 -20.91 3.32 6.82
CA ALA A 54 -21.70 3.34 5.59
C ALA A 54 -20.92 3.94 4.41
N ALA A 55 -20.20 5.05 4.63
CA ALA A 55 -19.35 5.66 3.62
C ALA A 55 -18.20 4.72 3.22
N TYR A 56 -17.63 4.03 4.20
CA TYR A 56 -16.59 3.02 3.97
C TYR A 56 -17.11 1.84 3.13
N ALA A 57 -18.28 1.30 3.46
CA ALA A 57 -18.90 0.20 2.72
C ALA A 57 -19.25 0.58 1.28
N PHE A 58 -19.80 1.79 1.06
CA PHE A 58 -20.07 2.30 -0.27
C PHE A 58 -18.78 2.48 -1.09
N HIS A 59 -17.74 3.05 -0.48
CA HIS A 59 -16.44 3.21 -1.13
C HIS A 59 -15.82 1.86 -1.51
N ASN A 60 -15.87 0.87 -0.63
CA ASN A 60 -15.41 -0.48 -0.93
C ASN A 60 -16.14 -1.09 -2.13
N LYS A 61 -17.47 -1.00 -2.16
CA LYS A 61 -18.25 -1.52 -3.28
C LYS A 61 -17.84 -0.88 -4.61
N LEU A 62 -17.72 0.44 -4.64
CA LEU A 62 -17.34 1.18 -5.84
C LEU A 62 -15.93 0.79 -6.34
N ILE A 63 -14.99 0.58 -5.42
CA ILE A 63 -13.65 0.12 -5.78
C ILE A 63 -13.67 -1.36 -6.22
N GLU A 64 -14.43 -2.23 -5.56
CA GLU A 64 -14.57 -3.64 -5.93
C GLU A 64 -15.13 -3.79 -7.35
N ASP A 65 -16.13 -2.98 -7.72
CA ASP A 65 -16.67 -2.93 -9.08
C ASP A 65 -15.59 -2.49 -10.10
N LYS A 66 -14.78 -1.47 -9.77
CA LYS A 66 -13.66 -1.02 -10.63
C LYS A 66 -12.57 -2.07 -10.78
N ILE A 67 -12.24 -2.76 -9.69
CA ILE A 67 -11.24 -3.84 -9.68
C ILE A 67 -11.73 -5.02 -10.51
N GLY A 68 -13.02 -5.35 -10.46
CA GLY A 68 -13.62 -6.44 -11.22
C GLY A 68 -13.61 -6.26 -12.73
N VAL A 69 -13.54 -5.02 -13.22
CA VAL A 69 -13.53 -4.70 -14.67
C VAL A 69 -12.17 -4.24 -15.19
N ALA A 70 -11.17 -4.08 -14.31
CA ALA A 70 -9.83 -3.65 -14.69
C ALA A 70 -9.14 -4.70 -15.57
N LYS A 71 -8.71 -4.30 -16.76
CA LYS A 71 -8.04 -5.18 -17.75
C LYS A 71 -6.53 -4.97 -17.80
N THR A 72 -6.06 -3.83 -17.30
CA THR A 72 -4.64 -3.48 -17.31
C THR A 72 -4.10 -3.25 -15.91
N GLN A 73 -2.79 -3.43 -15.75
CA GLN A 73 -2.08 -3.12 -14.51
C GLN A 73 -2.25 -1.63 -14.12
N ALA A 74 -2.32 -0.73 -15.10
CA ALA A 74 -2.49 0.71 -14.87
C ALA A 74 -3.89 1.03 -14.33
N GLU A 75 -4.94 0.41 -14.87
CA GLU A 75 -6.31 0.52 -14.34
C GLU A 75 -6.39 -0.04 -12.93
N CYS A 76 -5.80 -1.21 -12.70
CA CYS A 76 -5.75 -1.83 -11.38
C CYS A 76 -5.06 -0.93 -10.34
N LEU A 77 -3.88 -0.40 -10.68
CA LEU A 77 -3.11 0.50 -9.82
C LEU A 77 -3.89 1.79 -9.53
N THR A 78 -4.60 2.32 -10.53
CA THR A 78 -5.44 3.51 -10.38
C THR A 78 -6.56 3.25 -9.37
N ALA A 79 -7.29 2.14 -9.50
CA ALA A 79 -8.37 1.77 -8.59
C ALA A 79 -7.86 1.54 -7.15
N MET A 80 -6.74 0.83 -6.98
CA MET A 80 -6.14 0.62 -5.65
C MET A 80 -5.65 1.93 -5.00
N ARG A 81 -5.06 2.85 -5.77
CA ARG A 81 -4.67 4.17 -5.26
C ARG A 81 -5.88 5.04 -4.90
N GLU A 82 -6.96 4.93 -5.67
CA GLU A 82 -8.23 5.58 -5.34
C GLU A 82 -8.79 5.05 -4.03
N TRP A 83 -8.68 3.74 -3.79
CA TRP A 83 -9.08 3.14 -2.52
C TRP A 83 -8.38 3.78 -1.32
N LEU A 84 -7.05 3.89 -1.38
CA LEU A 84 -6.21 4.48 -0.32
C LEU A 84 -6.54 5.95 -0.02
N ARG A 85 -7.03 6.71 -1.01
CA ARG A 85 -7.38 8.14 -0.82
C ARG A 85 -8.56 8.35 0.11
N PHE A 86 -9.35 7.32 0.39
CA PHE A 86 -10.42 7.39 1.39
C PHE A 86 -9.87 7.67 2.79
N PHE A 87 -8.67 7.20 3.11
CA PHE A 87 -8.12 7.34 4.46
C PHE A 87 -7.47 8.70 4.67
N ARG A 88 -6.29 8.89 4.08
CA ARG A 88 -5.51 10.12 4.19
C ARG A 88 -4.78 10.39 2.89
N LYS A 89 -5.12 11.49 2.23
CA LYS A 89 -4.43 11.90 1.00
C LYS A 89 -2.94 12.11 1.32
N GLY A 90 -2.07 11.55 0.49
CA GLY A 90 -0.61 11.72 0.58
C GLY A 90 0.12 10.85 1.60
N HIS A 91 -0.57 10.11 2.47
CA HIS A 91 0.08 9.32 3.55
C HIS A 91 0.29 7.85 3.20
N ALA A 92 -0.48 7.32 2.24
CA ALA A 92 -0.34 5.96 1.76
C ALA A 92 -0.30 5.95 0.23
N TYR A 93 0.65 5.20 -0.33
CA TYR A 93 0.85 5.11 -1.77
C TYR A 93 1.32 3.72 -2.18
N ILE A 94 0.98 3.35 -3.42
CA ILE A 94 1.47 2.12 -4.07
C ILE A 94 2.39 2.55 -5.20
N ILE A 95 3.60 2.02 -5.23
CA ILE A 95 4.57 2.25 -6.31
C ILE A 95 4.64 0.99 -7.16
N GLN A 96 4.60 1.16 -8.48
CA GLN A 96 4.89 0.08 -9.40
C GLN A 96 6.39 -0.17 -9.40
N SER A 97 6.82 -1.39 -9.06
CA SER A 97 8.22 -1.79 -9.16
C SER A 97 8.64 -1.73 -10.63
N GLN A 98 9.42 -0.73 -11.02
CA GLN A 98 10.13 -0.78 -12.31
C GLN A 98 11.32 -1.73 -12.16
N SER A 99 11.45 -2.71 -13.05
CA SER A 99 12.61 -3.61 -13.10
C SER A 99 13.95 -2.86 -13.25
N SER A 100 13.92 -1.61 -13.73
CA SER A 100 15.07 -0.69 -13.79
C SER A 100 15.40 0.04 -12.48
N ILE A 101 14.48 0.11 -11.50
CA ILE A 101 14.72 0.66 -10.14
C ILE A 101 15.09 -0.48 -9.17
N ARG A 102 15.71 -1.55 -9.67
CA ARG A 102 16.48 -2.50 -8.83
C ARG A 102 17.99 -2.27 -8.92
N LYS A 103 18.42 -1.17 -9.56
CA LYS A 103 19.79 -0.64 -9.53
C LYS A 103 19.89 0.73 -8.83
N SER A 104 18.88 1.14 -8.06
CA SER A 104 19.14 2.06 -6.95
C SER A 104 19.60 1.20 -5.80
N GLY A 105 20.91 1.18 -5.58
CA GLY A 105 21.60 0.31 -4.65
C GLY A 105 21.12 0.50 -3.22
N VAL A 106 20.15 -0.31 -2.83
CA VAL A 106 19.91 -0.66 -1.44
C VAL A 106 20.05 -2.17 -1.31
N THR A 107 21.19 -2.69 -1.76
CA THR A 107 21.66 -4.03 -1.41
C THR A 107 22.47 -4.03 -0.12
N ASN A 108 22.65 -2.86 0.51
CA ASN A 108 23.28 -2.67 1.81
C ASN A 108 22.45 -1.72 2.69
N LEU A 109 21.19 -2.07 2.97
CA LEU A 109 20.71 -1.87 4.35
C LEU A 109 21.06 -3.14 5.13
N SER A 110 22.35 -3.47 5.17
CA SER A 110 22.86 -3.78 6.48
C SER A 110 22.71 -2.47 7.23
N GLU A 111 21.59 -2.32 7.93
CA GLU A 111 21.61 -1.62 9.19
C GLU A 111 22.87 -2.14 9.87
N ASP A 112 23.96 -1.38 9.80
CA ASP A 112 25.03 -1.61 10.74
C ASP A 112 24.42 -1.17 12.06
N THR A 113 23.71 -2.10 12.68
CA THR A 113 23.03 -1.90 13.96
C THR A 113 24.04 -1.38 14.98
N ALA A 114 25.36 -1.63 14.80
CA ALA A 114 26.41 -1.02 15.60
C ALA A 114 26.56 0.50 15.34
N TYR A 115 26.48 0.96 14.09
CA TYR A 115 26.49 2.39 13.76
C TYR A 115 25.27 3.12 14.35
N MET A 116 24.07 2.57 14.14
CA MET A 116 22.84 3.16 14.70
C MET A 116 22.83 3.13 16.23
N ARG A 117 23.26 2.02 16.86
CA ARG A 117 23.41 1.94 18.32
C ARG A 117 24.43 2.95 18.85
N LYS A 118 25.54 3.17 18.15
CA LYS A 118 26.55 4.16 18.53
C LYS A 118 26.02 5.59 18.43
N MET A 119 25.28 5.90 17.36
CA MET A 119 24.68 7.22 17.15
C MET A 119 23.58 7.51 18.18
N LEU A 120 22.81 6.49 18.56
CA LEU A 120 21.70 6.60 19.51
C LEU A 120 22.10 6.29 20.97
N ALA A 121 23.37 5.97 21.24
CA ALA A 121 23.83 5.53 22.56
C ALA A 121 23.54 6.54 23.68
N ASN A 122 23.54 7.83 23.34
CA ASN A 122 23.28 8.93 24.26
C ASN A 122 21.93 9.61 24.00
N TRP A 123 21.06 9.00 23.18
CA TRP A 123 19.75 9.57 22.91
C TRP A 123 18.90 9.49 24.20
N PRO A 124 18.10 10.51 24.52
CA PRO A 124 17.21 10.45 25.67
C PRO A 124 16.31 9.22 25.60
N VAL A 125 16.28 8.44 26.69
CA VAL A 125 15.39 7.29 26.86
C VAL A 125 14.39 7.64 27.93
N VAL A 126 13.11 7.39 27.65
CA VAL A 126 12.04 7.43 28.63
C VAL A 126 11.79 5.99 29.04
N GLU A 127 12.06 5.66 30.31
CA GLU A 127 11.65 4.38 30.87
C GLU A 127 10.13 4.39 31.07
N ILE A 128 9.46 3.36 30.58
CA ILE A 128 8.00 3.26 30.60
C ILE A 128 7.63 1.91 31.20
N ASP A 129 6.79 1.92 32.24
CA ASP A 129 6.04 0.71 32.62
C ASP A 129 4.89 0.55 31.63
N LEU A 130 4.98 -0.49 30.79
CA LEU A 130 3.99 -0.74 29.74
C LEU A 130 2.58 -0.97 30.30
N SER A 131 2.46 -1.64 31.44
CA SER A 131 1.16 -1.95 32.06
C SER A 131 0.50 -0.69 32.60
N GLU A 132 1.30 0.17 33.24
CA GLU A 132 0.81 1.48 33.70
C GLU A 132 0.43 2.38 32.53
N PHE A 133 1.26 2.42 31.47
CA PHE A 133 1.01 3.23 30.29
C PHE A 133 -0.25 2.80 29.53
N GLU A 134 -0.49 1.49 29.39
CA GLU A 134 -1.73 0.98 28.79
C GLU A 134 -2.97 1.36 29.61
N LYS A 135 -2.90 1.25 30.94
CA LYS A 135 -4.00 1.68 31.82
C LYS A 135 -4.28 3.17 31.67
N TYR A 136 -3.23 3.98 31.63
CA TYR A 136 -3.31 5.42 31.37
C TYR A 136 -4.04 5.71 30.05
N LEU A 137 -3.59 5.12 28.95
CA LEU A 137 -4.18 5.33 27.62
C LEU A 137 -5.67 4.95 27.56
N ASN A 138 -6.04 3.84 28.20
CA ASN A 138 -7.42 3.36 28.22
C ASN A 138 -8.35 4.22 29.09
N ALA A 139 -7.81 4.90 30.10
CA ALA A 139 -8.57 5.77 30.98
C ALA A 139 -8.80 7.18 30.40
N LYS A 140 -8.14 7.54 29.29
CA LYS A 140 -8.25 8.90 28.74
C LYS A 140 -9.62 9.16 28.11
N PRO A 141 -10.25 10.29 28.44
CA PRO A 141 -11.55 10.66 27.88
C PRO A 141 -11.47 11.06 26.40
N ALA A 142 -10.30 11.50 25.94
CA ALA A 142 -10.04 11.86 24.54
C ALA A 142 -8.57 11.61 24.18
N GLN A 143 -8.33 11.34 22.89
CA GLN A 143 -7.00 11.25 22.32
C GLN A 143 -6.51 12.67 21.99
N ASP A 144 -5.40 13.07 22.61
CA ASP A 144 -4.69 14.34 22.36
C ASP A 144 -3.22 14.06 22.02
N TYR A 145 -2.44 15.11 21.79
CA TYR A 145 -1.04 14.98 21.38
C TYR A 145 -0.13 14.80 22.59
N GLU A 146 0.62 13.70 22.59
CA GLU A 146 1.61 13.40 23.63
C GLU A 146 2.92 12.98 22.99
N GLY A 147 4.03 13.35 23.63
CA GLY A 147 5.36 13.02 23.15
C GLY A 147 6.42 13.96 23.69
N VAL A 148 7.67 13.62 23.39
CA VAL A 148 8.81 14.51 23.59
C VAL A 148 8.92 15.36 22.33
N TRP A 149 8.42 16.59 22.41
CA TRP A 149 8.44 17.53 21.28
C TRP A 149 9.66 18.45 21.41
N ASP A 150 10.53 18.42 20.41
CA ASP A 150 11.56 19.45 20.21
C ASP A 150 11.31 20.11 18.84
N ALA A 151 11.03 21.41 18.84
CA ALA A 151 10.67 22.15 17.62
C ALA A 151 11.42 23.50 17.50
N PRO A 152 12.76 23.50 17.29
CA PRO A 152 13.47 24.69 16.84
C PRO A 152 12.99 25.10 15.43
N PRO A 153 12.74 26.39 15.13
CA PRO A 153 13.36 27.56 15.73
C PRO A 153 12.48 28.35 16.71
N TYR A 154 11.39 27.78 17.24
CA TYR A 154 10.52 28.51 18.16
C TYR A 154 11.04 28.40 19.60
N LYS A 155 11.94 29.31 19.97
CA LYS A 155 12.20 29.73 21.36
C LYS A 155 11.45 31.01 21.65
#